data_AF-A0A7C5GIP1-F1
#
_entry.id   AF-A0A7C5GIP1-F1
#
_cell.length_a   1.000
_cell.length_b   1.000
_cell.length_c   1.000
_cell.angle_alpha   90.00
_cell.angle_beta   90.00
_cell.angle_gamma   90.00
#
_symmetry.space_group_name_H-M   'P 1'
#
loop_
_entity.id
_entity.type
_entity.pdbx_description
1 polymer ?
#
loop_
_entity_poly.entity_id
_entity_poly.type
_entity_poly.pdbx_seq_one_letter_code
_entity_poly.pdbx_strand_id
1 'polypeptide(L)' 'INFKEYFADDIEDLQEFVDDNLMTIDNNEIRVSTTGTLLIRNIAMAFDAYMKKYAQSKKSFSKTV' A
#
# COMPACT_ATOMS: atom_id res chain seq x y z
N ILE A 1 -17.38 -7.50 4.80
CA ILE A 1 -16.00 -7.58 4.29
C ILE A 1 -15.10 -7.74 5.49
N ASN A 2 -14.27 -8.79 5.54
CA ASN A 2 -13.26 -8.96 6.57
C ASN A 2 -11.96 -8.29 6.07
N PHE A 3 -11.51 -7.23 6.73
CA PHE A 3 -10.34 -6.45 6.29
C PHE A 3 -9.09 -7.31 6.20
N LYS A 4 -8.83 -8.14 7.21
CA LYS A 4 -7.62 -8.98 7.27
C LYS A 4 -7.58 -10.03 6.17
N GLU A 5 -8.73 -10.60 5.82
CA GLU A 5 -8.80 -11.58 4.72
C GLU A 5 -8.77 -10.90 3.35
N TYR A 6 -9.36 -9.71 3.23
CA TYR A 6 -9.43 -8.99 1.95
C TYR A 6 -8.09 -8.35 1.56
N PHE A 7 -7.33 -7.87 2.55
CA PHE A 7 -6.03 -7.19 2.37
C PHE A 7 -4.85 -8.07 2.82
N ALA A 8 -5.01 -9.39 2.93
CA ALA A 8 -3.94 -10.29 3.40
C ALA A 8 -2.65 -10.12 2.57
N ASP A 9 -2.79 -10.19 1.25
CA ASP A 9 -1.67 -10.02 0.32
C ASP A 9 -1.07 -8.61 0.40
N ASP A 10 -1.89 -7.58 0.61
CA ASP A 10 -1.43 -6.18 0.71
C ASP A 10 -0.64 -5.93 1.99
N ILE A 11 -1.04 -6.58 3.08
CA ILE A 11 -0.35 -6.48 4.35
C ILE A 11 1.03 -7.13 4.25
N GLU A 12 1.20 -8.21 3.47
CA GLU A 12 2.52 -8.79 3.19
C GLU A 12 3.43 -7.79 2.46
N ASP A 13 2.92 -7.12 1.42
CA ASP A 13 3.69 -6.10 0.68
C ASP A 13 4.10 -4.91 1.57
N LEU A 14 3.35 -4.63 2.64
CA LEU A 14 3.64 -3.53 3.55
C LEU A 14 4.63 -3.88 4.66
N GLN A 15 4.98 -5.15 4.82
CA GLN A 15 5.87 -5.60 5.88
C GLN A 15 7.27 -4.95 5.76
N GLU A 16 7.73 -4.66 4.53
CA GLU A 16 9.00 -3.95 4.33
C GLU A 16 9.02 -2.57 5.00
N PHE A 17 7.91 -1.83 4.95
CA PHE A 17 7.80 -0.51 5.57
C PHE A 17 7.66 -0.60 7.09
N VAL A 18 7.12 -1.71 7.59
CA VAL A 18 7.07 -2.00 9.03
C VAL A 18 8.48 -2.28 9.55
N ASP A 19 9.23 -3.13 8.85
CA ASP A 19 10.60 -3.49 9.21
C ASP A 19 11.54 -2.27 9.19
N ASP A 20 11.32 -1.35 8.25
CA ASP A 20 12.04 -0.08 8.14
C ASP A 20 11.56 1.01 9.14
N ASN A 21 10.62 0.71 10.04
CA ASN A 21 10.01 1.66 10.99
C ASN A 21 9.33 2.88 10.31
N LEU A 22 8.88 2.70 9.08
CA LEU A 22 8.16 3.71 8.31
C LEU A 22 6.65 3.64 8.58
N MET A 23 6.15 2.53 9.08
CA MET A 23 4.77 2.39 9.54
C MET A 23 4.62 1.31 10.62
N THR A 24 3.44 1.26 11.21
CA THR A 24 3.02 0.25 12.20
C THR A 24 1.61 -0.21 11.85
N ILE A 25 1.36 -1.50 12.03
CA ILE A 25 0.07 -2.14 11.76
C ILE A 25 -0.43 -2.75 13.06
N ASP A 26 -1.57 -2.26 13.54
CA ASP A 26 -2.29 -2.79 14.68
C ASP A 26 -3.59 -3.45 14.23
N ASN A 27 -4.27 -4.16 15.14
CA ASN A 27 -5.51 -4.85 14.82
C ASN A 27 -6.65 -3.92 14.34
N ASN A 28 -6.59 -2.64 14.69
CA ASN A 28 -7.65 -1.67 14.44
C ASN A 28 -7.24 -0.56 13.48
N GLU A 29 -5.94 -0.34 13.27
CA GLU A 29 -5.45 0.80 12.50
C GLU A 29 -4.05 0.57 11.93
N ILE A 30 -3.71 1.41 10.96
CA ILE A 30 -2.39 1.48 10.37
C ILE A 30 -1.89 2.90 10.57
N ARG A 31 -0.72 3.05 11.19
CA ARG A 31 -0.11 4.35 11.45
C ARG A 31 1.18 4.47 10.66
N VAL A 32 1.27 5.50 9.83
CA VAL A 32 2.48 5.84 9.08
C VAL A 32 3.32 6.81 9.90
N SER A 33 4.62 6.58 9.96
CA SER A 33 5.55 7.48 10.65
C SER A 33 5.74 8.79 9.88
N THR A 34 6.35 9.78 10.52
CA THR A 34 6.68 11.06 9.85
C THR A 34 7.56 10.83 8.62
N THR A 35 8.54 9.92 8.69
CA THR A 35 9.39 9.55 7.56
C THR A 35 8.61 8.76 6.51
N GLY A 36 7.77 7.81 6.94
CA GLY A 36 6.92 7.04 6.03
C GLY A 36 5.92 7.89 5.25
N THR A 37 5.60 9.10 5.72
CA THR A 37 4.70 10.04 5.03
C THR A 37 5.28 10.47 3.68
N LEU A 38 6.62 10.47 3.52
CA LEU A 38 7.27 10.72 2.24
C LEU A 38 6.94 9.64 1.19
N LEU A 39 6.59 8.43 1.65
CA LEU A 39 6.21 7.28 0.84
C LEU A 39 4.70 7.00 0.90
N ILE A 40 3.88 7.92 1.43
CA ILE A 40 2.46 7.70 1.70
C ILE A 40 1.68 7.26 0.47
N ARG A 41 2.09 7.69 -0.72
CA ARG A 41 1.46 7.27 -1.98
C ARG A 41 1.72 5.80 -2.27
N ASN A 42 2.92 5.29 -2.01
CA ASN A 42 3.25 3.87 -2.19
C ASN A 42 2.48 3.02 -1.17
N ILE A 43 2.47 3.44 0.09
CA ILE A 43 1.74 2.76 1.18
C ILE A 43 0.23 2.74 0.90
N ALA A 44 -0.36 3.86 0.47
CA ALA A 44 -1.80 3.94 0.20
C ALA A 44 -2.23 3.15 -1.06
N MET A 45 -1.35 3.02 -2.06
CA MET A 45 -1.63 2.25 -3.27
C MET A 45 -1.80 0.75 -2.98
N ALA A 46 -1.16 0.20 -1.94
CA ALA A 46 -1.38 -1.19 -1.53
C ALA A 46 -2.86 -1.45 -1.16
N PHE A 47 -3.57 -0.44 -0.62
CA PHE A 47 -4.98 -0.57 -0.26
C PHE A 47 -5.96 -0.15 -1.36
N ASP A 48 -5.46 0.30 -2.52
CA ASP A 48 -6.32 0.75 -3.61
C ASP A 48 -6.82 -0.44 -4.45
N ALA A 49 -7.99 -0.95 -4.07
CA ALA A 49 -8.69 -2.02 -4.78
C ALA A 49 -9.01 -1.67 -6.25
N TYR A 50 -9.08 -0.38 -6.60
CA TYR A 50 -9.26 0.05 -7.97
C TYR A 50 -7.96 -0.16 -8.75
N MET A 51 -6.81 0.19 -8.19
CA MET A 51 -5.49 -0.01 -8.81
C MET A 51 -5.16 -1.48 -9.07
N LYS A 52 -5.52 -2.42 -8.17
CA LYS A 52 -5.36 -3.86 -8.42
C LYS A 52 -6.06 -4.35 -9.69
N LYS A 53 -7.24 -3.78 -9.98
CA LYS A 53 -8.01 -4.11 -11.19
C LYS A 53 -7.35 -3.57 -12.47
N TYR A 54 -6.56 -2.50 -12.36
CA TYR A 54 -5.80 -1.91 -13.48
C TYR A 54 -4.34 -2.36 -13.54
N ALA A 55 -3.77 -2.98 -12.51
CA ALA A 55 -2.42 -3.53 -12.53
C ALA A 55 -2.28 -4.66 -13.58
N GLN A 56 -3.36 -5.41 -13.85
CA GLN A 56 -3.42 -6.33 -14.99
C GLN A 56 -3.47 -5.63 -16.36
N SER A 57 -3.90 -4.36 -16.40
CA SER A 57 -3.84 -3.48 -17.58
C SER A 57 -2.47 -2.81 -17.65
N LYS A 58 -1.46 -3.59 -17.98
CA LYS A 58 -0.06 -3.21 -18.22
C LYS A 58 0.08 -2.11 -19.30
N LYS A 59 -0.21 -0.85 -18.98
CA LYS A 59 0.16 0.34 -19.78
C LYS A 59 0.37 1.57 -18.90
N SER A 60 1.47 1.61 -18.17
CA SER A 60 2.09 2.90 -17.81
C SER A 60 2.98 3.35 -18.98
N PHE A 61 2.40 4.10 -19.92
CA PHE A 61 3.23 4.91 -20.80
C PHE A 61 3.32 6.30 -20.19
N SER A 62 4.50 6.66 -19.69
CA SER A 62 4.87 8.06 -19.47
C SER A 62 4.80 8.76 -20.83
N LYS A 63 3.73 9.52 -21.06
CA LYS A 63 3.70 10.47 -22.19
C LYS A 63 4.30 11.78 -21.70
N THR A 64 5.52 12.03 -22.13
CA THR A 64 6.05 13.38 -22.23
C THR A 64 5.32 14.05 -23.41
N VAL A 65 4.60 15.14 -23.14
CA VAL A 65 4.26 16.14 -24.16
C VAL A 65 5.42 17.09 -24.31
#